data_AF-E9F7F6-F1
#
_entry.id   AF-E9F7F6-F1
#
_cell.length_a   1.000
_cell.length_b   1.000
_cell.length_c   1.000
_cell.angle_alpha   90.00
_cell.angle_beta   90.00
_cell.angle_gamma   90.00
#
_symmetry.space_group_name_H-M   'P 1'
#
loop_
_entity.id
_entity.type
_entity.pdbx_description
1 polymer ?
#
loop_
_entity_poly.entity_id
_entity_poly.type
_entity_poly.pdbx_seq_one_letter_code
_entity_poly.pdbx_strand_id
1 'polypeptide(L)'
;MTGNDDGLPQQYNALMSHHKLGYAFYEPESSLVVKPGSCGYIDGSGSWHPILNVASDAEAGKAGLGMIDKAGVIKLAPSTRLWGPKLTETVSSRSLSMSADVPIPAGIPATANALVEFELHSDFGAVLLCKGDVTKRGYAHDDPFRKWARANMSQLLQKYPTIRTSGFYVVTNTFTSKDILVNGWRTKSNKVHLGFGGGVESIANISANTEIYGATAASGWIQPSNGKFKEKVQEKWRGDNLIIQDPDVEADALEVKEARFGAASN
;
A
#
# COMPACT_ATOMS: atom_id res chain seq x y z
N MET A 1 17.13 23.49 14.94
CA MET A 1 16.11 23.72 15.99
C MET A 1 15.52 22.36 16.31
N THR A 2 15.80 21.84 17.49
CA THR A 2 15.38 20.54 18.00
C THR A 2 14.11 20.74 18.83
N GLY A 3 12.96 20.34 18.29
CA GLY A 3 11.65 20.42 18.93
C GLY A 3 10.75 19.37 18.28
N ASN A 4 10.50 18.30 19.03
CA ASN A 4 9.95 17.02 18.60
C ASN A 4 8.41 17.05 18.42
N ASP A 5 7.88 18.07 17.75
CA ASP A 5 6.45 18.26 17.46
C ASP A 5 6.13 18.00 15.98
N ASP A 6 6.79 16.99 15.40
CA ASP A 6 6.35 16.45 14.12
C ASP A 6 4.90 15.99 14.26
N GLY A 7 4.03 16.35 13.31
CA GLY A 7 2.64 15.91 13.29
C GLY A 7 2.53 14.38 13.34
N LEU A 8 1.38 13.86 13.82
CA LEU A 8 1.14 12.42 13.87
C LEU A 8 1.49 11.69 12.55
N PRO A 9 1.19 12.24 11.36
CA PRO A 9 1.54 11.60 10.08
C PRO A 9 3.04 11.48 9.82
N GLN A 10 3.85 12.46 10.21
CA GLN A 10 5.31 12.41 10.05
C GLN A 10 5.93 11.38 10.99
N GLN A 11 5.49 11.36 12.26
CA GLN A 11 5.95 10.36 13.23
C GLN A 11 5.58 8.95 12.79
N TYR A 12 4.34 8.77 12.31
CA TYR A 12 3.90 7.50 11.71
C TYR A 12 4.79 7.08 10.55
N ASN A 13 5.03 7.98 9.58
CA ASN A 13 5.84 7.69 8.42
C ASN A 13 7.28 7.29 8.79
N ALA A 14 7.91 8.07 9.66
CA ALA A 14 9.27 7.85 10.13
C ALA A 14 9.40 6.49 10.84
N LEU A 15 8.47 6.17 11.75
CA LEU A 15 8.52 4.92 12.50
C LEU A 15 8.15 3.71 11.66
N MET A 16 7.28 3.83 10.65
CA MET A 16 6.95 2.73 9.73
C MET A 16 8.06 2.45 8.71
N SER A 17 9.03 3.36 8.54
CA SER A 17 10.12 3.22 7.58
C SER A 17 11.03 2.01 7.85
N HIS A 18 11.09 1.49 9.08
CA HIS A 18 11.88 0.29 9.42
C HIS A 18 11.45 -0.96 8.65
N HIS A 19 10.20 -1.03 8.15
CA HIS A 19 9.74 -2.10 7.26
C HIS A 19 10.44 -2.07 5.89
N LYS A 20 11.14 -0.99 5.54
CA LYS A 20 11.85 -0.78 4.26
C LYS A 20 10.93 -0.90 3.04
N LEU A 21 9.68 -0.43 3.17
CA LEU A 21 8.66 -0.47 2.12
C LEU A 21 8.42 0.90 1.45
N GLY A 22 9.23 1.91 1.79
CA GLY A 22 9.04 3.29 1.36
C GLY A 22 8.26 4.12 2.38
N TYR A 23 7.46 5.06 1.90
CA TYR A 23 6.69 5.98 2.73
C TYR A 23 5.32 5.36 3.03
N ALA A 24 4.99 5.22 4.32
CA ALA A 24 3.66 4.85 4.78
C ALA A 24 2.83 6.12 5.02
N PHE A 25 1.61 6.16 4.52
CA PHE A 25 0.66 7.25 4.76
C PHE A 25 -0.23 6.91 5.95
N TYR A 26 -0.34 7.85 6.90
CA TYR A 26 -1.23 7.69 8.06
C TYR A 26 -2.70 7.70 7.62
N GLU A 27 -3.02 8.53 6.63
CA GLU A 27 -4.27 8.53 5.88
C GLU A 27 -3.97 7.99 4.47
N PRO A 28 -4.24 6.70 4.19
CA PRO A 28 -3.91 6.10 2.90
C PRO A 28 -4.58 6.81 1.72
N GLU A 29 -3.75 7.12 0.72
CA GLU A 29 -4.21 7.74 -0.53
C GLU A 29 -4.76 6.71 -1.54
N SER A 30 -5.61 7.20 -2.44
CA SER A 30 -6.13 6.37 -3.53
C SER A 30 -5.02 5.91 -4.47
N SER A 31 -5.06 4.62 -4.86
CA SER A 31 -4.16 4.03 -5.86
C SER A 31 -4.32 4.63 -7.26
N LEU A 32 -5.37 5.43 -7.49
CA LEU A 32 -5.57 6.18 -8.73
C LEU A 32 -4.71 7.46 -8.77
N VAL A 33 -4.43 8.03 -7.60
CA VAL A 33 -3.64 9.26 -7.39
C VAL A 33 -2.17 8.91 -7.18
N VAL A 34 -1.89 8.01 -6.23
CA VAL A 34 -0.54 7.53 -5.91
C VAL A 34 -0.31 6.19 -6.59
N LYS A 35 0.39 6.22 -7.72
CA LYS A 35 0.73 5.04 -8.53
C LYS A 35 2.14 5.16 -9.09
N PRO A 36 2.78 4.05 -9.51
CA PRO A 36 4.08 4.12 -10.15
C PRO A 36 4.09 5.12 -11.32
N GLY A 37 5.07 6.01 -11.31
CA GLY A 37 5.21 7.13 -12.26
C GLY A 37 4.63 8.45 -11.75
N SER A 38 3.78 8.45 -10.72
CA SER A 38 3.30 9.69 -10.11
C SER A 38 4.46 10.45 -9.47
N CYS A 39 4.53 11.74 -9.76
CA CYS A 39 5.44 12.71 -9.17
C CYS A 39 4.65 13.68 -8.30
N GLY A 40 5.24 14.09 -7.18
CA GLY A 40 4.56 14.95 -6.22
C GLY A 40 5.45 15.33 -5.04
N TYR A 41 4.81 15.86 -4.00
CA TYR A 41 5.46 16.12 -2.72
C TYR A 41 4.57 15.65 -1.56
N ILE A 42 5.20 15.43 -0.40
CA ILE A 42 4.51 15.14 0.86
C ILE A 42 4.65 16.38 1.73
N ASP A 43 3.54 16.96 2.17
CA ASP A 43 3.57 18.20 2.93
C ASP A 43 3.77 17.99 4.45
N GLY A 44 3.72 19.08 5.19
CA GLY A 44 3.82 19.09 6.65
C GLY A 44 2.64 18.41 7.38
N SER A 45 1.60 17.96 6.69
CA SER A 45 0.57 17.07 7.25
C SER A 45 0.74 15.61 6.81
N GLY A 46 1.76 15.28 6.03
CA GLY A 46 2.00 13.92 5.56
C GLY A 46 1.08 13.50 4.42
N SER A 47 0.38 14.47 3.81
CA SER A 47 -0.55 14.24 2.71
C SER A 47 0.17 14.30 1.37
N TRP A 48 -0.28 13.50 0.41
CA TRP A 48 0.31 13.48 -0.93
C TRP A 48 -0.29 14.59 -1.81
N HIS A 49 0.58 15.35 -2.46
CA HIS A 49 0.19 16.37 -3.43
C HIS A 49 0.72 16.01 -4.82
N PRO A 50 -0.14 15.57 -5.75
CA PRO A 50 0.28 15.19 -7.09
C PRO A 50 0.68 16.42 -7.91
N ILE A 51 1.74 16.28 -8.71
CA ILE A 51 2.18 17.28 -9.68
C ILE A 51 1.90 16.78 -11.11
N LEU A 52 2.41 15.60 -11.46
CA LEU A 52 2.18 14.95 -12.76
C LEU A 52 2.52 13.46 -12.68
N ASN A 53 2.16 12.69 -13.69
CA ASN A 53 2.69 11.35 -13.90
C ASN A 53 3.77 11.34 -14.99
N VAL A 54 5.03 11.14 -14.62
CA VAL A 54 6.15 11.14 -15.58
C VAL A 54 6.09 9.99 -16.57
N ALA A 55 5.42 8.88 -16.24
CA ALA A 55 5.21 7.79 -17.17
C ALA A 55 4.14 8.11 -18.25
N SER A 56 3.50 9.28 -18.19
CA SER A 56 2.51 9.77 -19.14
C SER A 56 3.09 10.91 -20.00
N ASP A 57 3.42 10.62 -21.26
CA ASP A 57 3.94 11.62 -22.20
C ASP A 57 3.01 12.83 -22.34
N ALA A 58 1.70 12.59 -22.30
CA ALA A 58 0.70 13.63 -22.40
C ALA A 58 0.77 14.60 -21.21
N GLU A 59 1.01 14.10 -19.99
CA GLU A 59 1.15 14.94 -18.80
C GLU A 59 2.49 15.65 -18.76
N ALA A 60 3.59 14.95 -19.06
CA ALA A 60 4.91 15.56 -19.15
C ALA A 60 4.96 16.67 -20.21
N GLY A 61 4.34 16.44 -21.37
CA GLY A 61 4.27 17.41 -22.47
C GLY A 61 3.45 18.64 -22.11
N LYS A 62 2.27 18.46 -21.49
CA LYS A 62 1.44 19.57 -20.97
C LYS A 62 2.18 20.37 -19.89
N ALA A 63 2.96 19.70 -19.05
CA ALA A 63 3.80 20.34 -18.05
C ALA A 63 5.04 21.00 -18.65
N GLY A 64 5.29 20.89 -19.97
CA GLY A 64 6.46 21.45 -20.65
C GLY A 64 7.79 20.89 -20.13
N LEU A 65 7.77 19.66 -19.59
CA LEU A 65 8.94 18.96 -19.08
C LEU A 65 9.50 18.02 -20.15
N GLY A 66 10.79 17.70 -20.07
CA GLY A 66 11.41 16.68 -20.91
C GLY A 66 10.75 15.31 -20.71
N MET A 67 10.84 14.44 -21.72
CA MET A 67 10.31 13.08 -21.62
C MET A 67 11.25 12.17 -20.84
N ILE A 68 10.71 11.16 -20.15
CA ILE A 68 11.52 10.09 -19.56
C ILE A 68 12.00 9.14 -20.66
N ASP A 69 13.23 8.63 -20.52
CA ASP A 69 13.74 7.57 -21.37
C ASP A 69 13.00 6.26 -21.07
N LYS A 70 12.09 5.88 -21.97
CA LYS A 70 11.27 4.68 -21.82
C LYS A 70 12.05 3.39 -21.99
N ALA A 71 13.19 3.40 -22.69
CA ALA A 71 13.99 2.19 -22.88
C ALA A 71 14.53 1.67 -21.54
N GLY A 72 14.83 2.57 -20.61
CA GLY A 72 15.25 2.21 -19.24
C GLY A 72 14.09 1.87 -18.29
N VAL A 73 12.84 2.10 -18.67
CA VAL A 73 11.67 1.95 -17.77
C VAL A 73 11.05 0.56 -17.92
N ILE A 74 11.48 -0.37 -17.05
CA ILE A 74 10.96 -1.74 -17.01
C ILE A 74 9.87 -1.84 -15.94
N LYS A 75 8.61 -2.03 -16.38
CA LYS A 75 7.46 -2.23 -15.49
C LYS A 75 7.41 -3.68 -15.01
N LEU A 76 7.28 -3.88 -13.70
CA LEU A 76 7.13 -5.20 -13.11
C LEU A 76 5.67 -5.66 -13.17
N ALA A 77 5.48 -6.97 -13.35
CA ALA A 77 4.18 -7.60 -13.16
C ALA A 77 3.70 -7.37 -11.72
N PRO A 78 2.41 -7.06 -11.50
CA PRO A 78 1.86 -6.96 -10.15
C PRO A 78 2.03 -8.27 -9.38
N SER A 79 2.36 -8.20 -8.10
CA SER A 79 2.39 -9.37 -7.22
C SER A 79 1.49 -9.14 -6.01
N THR A 80 0.76 -10.18 -5.61
CA THR A 80 -0.16 -10.15 -4.47
C THR A 80 0.40 -10.96 -3.31
N ARG A 81 0.06 -10.54 -2.09
CA ARG A 81 0.44 -11.23 -0.85
C ARG A 81 -0.49 -10.83 0.28
N LEU A 82 -0.67 -11.73 1.23
CA LEU A 82 -1.30 -11.42 2.49
C LEU A 82 -0.29 -10.74 3.42
N TRP A 83 -0.75 -9.74 4.15
CA TRP A 83 0.02 -9.10 5.21
C TRP A 83 -0.62 -9.42 6.55
N GLY A 84 0.21 -9.80 7.52
CA GLY A 84 -0.11 -9.62 8.93
C GLY A 84 0.01 -8.14 9.31
N PRO A 85 -0.34 -7.78 10.56
CA PRO A 85 -0.19 -6.43 11.07
C PRO A 85 1.21 -5.87 10.84
N LYS A 86 1.26 -4.61 10.39
CA LYS A 86 2.48 -3.82 10.33
C LYS A 86 2.48 -2.85 11.50
N LEU A 87 3.40 -3.09 12.44
CA LEU A 87 3.51 -2.35 13.69
C LEU A 87 4.70 -1.41 13.62
N THR A 88 4.68 -0.31 14.36
CA THR A 88 5.91 0.44 14.70
C THR A 88 6.75 -0.38 15.68
N GLU A 89 8.06 -0.13 15.73
CA GLU A 89 8.98 -0.84 16.65
C GLU A 89 8.62 -0.66 18.13
N THR A 90 7.84 0.37 18.43
CA THR A 90 7.35 0.73 19.76
C THR A 90 6.10 -0.05 20.20
N VAL A 91 5.54 -0.89 19.33
CA VAL A 91 4.31 -1.65 19.60
C VAL A 91 4.58 -3.15 19.54
N SER A 92 4.14 -3.87 20.57
CA SER A 92 4.09 -5.34 20.56
C SER A 92 2.66 -5.83 20.45
N SER A 93 2.44 -6.97 19.80
CA SER A 93 1.12 -7.61 19.75
C SER A 93 1.12 -8.94 20.49
N ARG A 94 0.03 -9.25 21.19
CA ARG A 94 -0.24 -10.60 21.71
C ARG A 94 -1.66 -11.05 21.33
N SER A 95 -1.78 -12.29 20.88
CA SER A 95 -3.07 -12.93 20.62
C SER A 95 -3.52 -13.67 21.88
N LEU A 96 -4.77 -13.44 22.27
CA LEU A 96 -5.44 -14.07 23.39
C LEU A 96 -6.61 -14.88 22.84
N SER A 97 -6.66 -16.17 23.16
CA SER A 97 -7.83 -17.00 22.89
C SER A 97 -8.98 -16.54 23.78
N MET A 98 -10.15 -16.29 23.18
CA MET A 98 -11.32 -15.87 23.93
C MET A 98 -11.97 -17.09 24.60
N SER A 99 -11.64 -17.31 25.87
CA SER A 99 -12.34 -18.26 26.76
C SER A 99 -13.32 -17.52 27.68
N ALA A 100 -14.20 -18.25 28.35
CA ALA A 100 -15.25 -17.69 29.22
C ALA A 100 -14.72 -16.78 30.35
N ASP A 101 -13.44 -16.91 30.72
CA ASP A 101 -12.83 -16.19 31.85
C ASP A 101 -12.04 -14.93 31.43
N VAL A 102 -11.93 -14.63 30.13
CA VAL A 102 -11.21 -13.43 29.65
C VAL A 102 -12.16 -12.24 29.63
N PRO A 103 -11.87 -11.13 30.35
CA PRO A 103 -12.67 -9.91 30.27
C PRO A 103 -12.69 -9.38 28.83
N ILE A 104 -13.89 -9.29 28.24
CA ILE A 104 -14.07 -8.82 26.87
C ILE A 104 -14.12 -7.28 26.87
N PRO A 105 -13.19 -6.58 26.18
CA PRO A 105 -13.24 -5.13 26.08
C PRO A 105 -14.51 -4.62 25.39
N ALA A 106 -14.95 -3.42 25.75
CA ALA A 106 -16.12 -2.78 25.14
C ALA A 106 -15.97 -2.66 23.61
N GLY A 107 -17.05 -2.95 22.88
CA GLY A 107 -17.06 -2.92 21.40
C GLY A 107 -16.57 -4.20 20.72
N ILE A 108 -16.22 -5.24 21.49
CA ILE A 108 -15.92 -6.58 20.99
C ILE A 108 -17.03 -7.53 21.44
N PRO A 109 -17.73 -8.23 20.52
CA PRO A 109 -18.80 -9.15 20.89
C PRO A 109 -18.25 -10.47 21.41
N ALA A 110 -19.06 -11.20 22.19
CA ALA A 110 -18.74 -12.55 22.66
C ALA A 110 -18.60 -13.59 21.52
N THR A 111 -19.05 -13.25 20.31
CA THR A 111 -18.89 -14.07 19.10
C THR A 111 -17.52 -13.90 18.43
N ALA A 112 -16.65 -13.03 18.95
CA ALA A 112 -15.26 -12.96 18.49
C ALA A 112 -14.50 -14.21 18.99
N ASN A 113 -13.70 -14.80 18.10
CA ASN A 113 -12.96 -16.04 18.38
C ASN A 113 -11.52 -15.76 18.84
N ALA A 114 -10.99 -14.57 18.50
CA ALA A 114 -9.67 -14.14 18.90
C ALA A 114 -9.69 -12.67 19.34
N LEU A 115 -8.94 -12.38 20.39
CA LEU A 115 -8.69 -11.03 20.88
C LEU A 115 -7.20 -10.72 20.69
N VAL A 116 -6.88 -9.60 20.04
CA VAL A 116 -5.50 -9.12 19.92
C VAL A 116 -5.36 -7.84 20.69
N GLU A 117 -4.33 -7.81 21.52
CA GLU A 117 -3.89 -6.63 22.22
C GLU A 117 -2.61 -6.10 21.58
N PHE A 118 -2.62 -4.82 21.22
CA PHE A 118 -1.45 -4.06 20.84
C PHE A 118 -1.04 -3.18 22.00
N GLU A 119 0.17 -3.39 22.51
CA GLU A 119 0.71 -2.69 23.68
C GLU A 119 1.84 -1.75 23.24
N LEU A 120 1.76 -0.51 23.72
CA LEU A 120 2.69 0.57 23.43
C LEU A 120 3.78 0.64 24.51
N HIS A 121 5.04 0.66 24.08
CA HIS A 121 6.23 0.70 24.94
C HIS A 121 7.02 2.01 24.82
N SER A 122 6.45 3.03 24.18
CA SER A 122 7.08 4.34 23.96
C SER A 122 6.03 5.44 23.82
N ASP A 123 6.42 6.67 23.50
CA ASP A 123 5.52 7.84 23.45
C ASP A 123 4.50 7.80 22.31
N PHE A 124 4.80 7.08 21.23
CA PHE A 124 3.92 6.91 20.09
C PHE A 124 4.09 5.52 19.49
N GLY A 125 2.98 4.95 19.03
CA GLY A 125 3.00 3.74 18.24
C GLY A 125 1.83 3.69 17.28
N ALA A 126 1.96 2.82 16.28
CA ALA A 126 0.93 2.64 15.29
C ALA A 126 0.82 1.21 14.78
N VAL A 127 -0.37 0.91 14.28
CA VAL A 127 -0.76 -0.37 13.69
C VAL A 127 -1.38 -0.09 12.32
N LEU A 128 -0.90 -0.78 11.30
CA LEU A 128 -1.49 -0.86 9.97
C LEU A 128 -1.96 -2.30 9.73
N LEU A 129 -3.25 -2.46 9.47
CA LEU A 129 -3.87 -3.71 9.06
C LEU A 129 -4.36 -3.60 7.63
N CYS A 130 -4.11 -4.64 6.85
CA CYS A 130 -4.67 -4.79 5.50
C CYS A 130 -5.50 -6.06 5.48
N LYS A 131 -6.77 -5.95 5.08
CA LYS A 131 -7.62 -7.13 4.89
C LYS A 131 -7.50 -7.63 3.45
N GLY A 132 -7.26 -8.94 3.32
CA GLY A 132 -7.07 -9.60 2.04
C GLY A 132 -5.76 -9.21 1.36
N ASP A 133 -5.75 -9.28 0.02
CA ASP A 133 -4.52 -9.14 -0.75
C ASP A 133 -3.99 -7.72 -0.77
N VAL A 134 -2.69 -7.61 -0.47
CA VAL A 134 -1.88 -6.43 -0.75
C VAL A 134 -1.21 -6.61 -2.10
N THR A 135 -1.55 -5.76 -3.05
CA THR A 135 -0.95 -5.75 -4.38
C THR A 135 0.28 -4.83 -4.40
N LYS A 136 1.44 -5.37 -4.77
CA LYS A 136 2.62 -4.58 -5.15
C LYS A 136 2.57 -4.26 -6.64
N ARG A 137 2.79 -3.00 -7.01
CA ARG A 137 3.07 -2.56 -8.39
C ARG A 137 4.31 -1.70 -8.41
N GLY A 138 5.07 -1.71 -9.49
CA GLY A 138 6.23 -0.84 -9.61
C GLY A 138 7.10 -1.08 -10.82
N TYR A 139 8.27 -0.44 -10.80
CA TYR A 139 9.33 -0.56 -11.79
C TYR A 139 10.53 -1.32 -11.22
N ALA A 140 11.29 -1.96 -12.11
CA ALA A 140 12.49 -2.72 -11.74
C ALA A 140 13.60 -1.80 -11.20
N HIS A 141 13.71 -0.59 -11.75
CA HIS A 141 14.79 0.35 -11.46
C HIS A 141 14.25 1.77 -11.26
N ASP A 142 14.90 2.53 -10.38
CA ASP A 142 14.57 3.93 -10.10
C ASP A 142 15.47 4.93 -10.85
N ASP A 143 16.59 4.47 -11.41
CA ASP A 143 17.56 5.29 -12.14
C ASP A 143 16.96 6.13 -13.29
N PRO A 144 16.06 5.62 -14.16
CA PRO A 144 15.46 6.44 -15.21
C PRO A 144 14.69 7.63 -14.65
N PHE A 145 13.96 7.40 -13.56
CA PHE A 145 13.17 8.42 -12.87
C PHE A 145 14.07 9.45 -12.19
N ARG A 146 15.16 9.01 -11.56
CA ARG A 146 16.17 9.90 -10.96
C ARG A 146 16.87 10.77 -12.00
N LYS A 147 17.29 10.18 -13.13
CA LYS A 147 17.90 10.91 -14.26
C LYS A 147 16.95 11.96 -14.81
N TRP A 148 15.69 11.57 -15.06
CA TRP A 148 14.66 12.49 -15.51
C TRP A 148 14.41 13.64 -14.53
N ALA A 149 14.28 13.34 -13.24
CA ALA A 149 14.03 14.34 -12.21
C ALA A 149 15.17 15.36 -12.13
N ARG A 150 16.42 14.91 -12.24
CA ARG A 150 17.61 15.78 -12.28
C ARG A 150 17.62 16.68 -13.52
N ALA A 151 17.33 16.12 -14.70
CA ALA A 151 17.30 16.87 -15.95
C ALA A 151 16.22 17.97 -15.96
N ASN A 152 15.11 17.74 -15.24
CA ASN A 152 13.98 18.67 -15.18
C ASN A 152 13.95 19.54 -13.92
N MET A 153 14.92 19.39 -13.01
CA MET A 153 14.89 19.99 -11.67
C MET A 153 14.71 21.51 -11.71
N SER A 154 15.44 22.22 -12.57
CA SER A 154 15.33 23.68 -12.67
C SER A 154 13.92 24.15 -13.05
N GLN A 155 13.27 23.45 -13.99
CA GLN A 155 11.90 23.77 -14.40
C GLN A 155 10.89 23.36 -13.33
N LEU A 156 11.08 22.20 -12.70
CA LEU A 156 10.24 21.75 -11.59
C LEU A 156 10.26 22.75 -10.43
N LEU A 157 11.44 23.25 -10.05
CA LEU A 157 11.60 24.24 -8.99
C LEU A 157 11.05 25.63 -9.34
N GLN A 158 11.02 25.99 -10.62
CA GLN A 158 10.43 27.23 -11.08
C GLN A 158 8.89 27.17 -11.04
N LYS A 159 8.31 26.04 -11.46
CA LYS A 159 6.85 25.86 -11.52
C LYS A 159 6.23 25.49 -10.18
N TYR A 160 6.94 24.71 -9.38
CA TYR A 160 6.46 24.16 -8.11
C TYR A 160 7.45 24.48 -6.98
N PRO A 161 7.56 25.74 -6.54
CA PRO A 161 8.56 26.16 -5.56
C PRO A 161 8.44 25.43 -4.22
N THR A 162 7.23 24.94 -3.86
CA THR A 162 6.95 24.17 -2.64
C THR A 162 7.80 22.90 -2.51
N ILE A 163 8.27 22.31 -3.62
CA ILE A 163 9.12 21.12 -3.55
C ILE A 163 10.50 21.40 -2.90
N ARG A 164 10.89 22.69 -2.78
CA ARG A 164 12.12 23.09 -2.07
C ARG A 164 12.04 22.79 -0.58
N THR A 165 10.85 22.93 0.00
CA THR A 165 10.62 22.74 1.44
C THR A 165 10.09 21.34 1.74
N SER A 166 9.19 20.84 0.88
CA SER A 166 8.47 19.58 1.10
C SER A 166 9.13 18.37 0.44
N GLY A 167 10.21 18.58 -0.31
CA GLY A 167 10.86 17.55 -1.12
C GLY A 167 10.11 17.24 -2.41
N PHE A 168 10.78 16.52 -3.31
CA PHE A 168 10.21 16.02 -4.56
C PHE A 168 10.33 14.50 -4.59
N TYR A 169 9.21 13.83 -4.84
CA TYR A 169 9.12 12.38 -4.85
C TYR A 169 8.64 11.88 -6.21
N VAL A 170 9.22 10.76 -6.64
CA VAL A 170 8.72 9.97 -7.76
C VAL A 170 8.37 8.59 -7.25
N VAL A 171 7.11 8.21 -7.38
CA VAL A 171 6.60 6.92 -6.93
C VAL A 171 7.09 5.86 -7.90
N THR A 172 7.98 4.97 -7.46
CA THR A 172 8.48 3.86 -8.28
C THR A 172 7.83 2.53 -7.94
N ASN A 173 7.31 2.40 -6.72
CA ASN A 173 6.62 1.23 -6.22
C ASN A 173 5.47 1.64 -5.29
N THR A 174 4.40 0.85 -5.28
CA THR A 174 3.25 1.04 -4.39
C THR A 174 2.80 -0.29 -3.82
N PHE A 175 2.31 -0.26 -2.57
CA PHE A 175 1.56 -1.34 -1.95
C PHE A 175 0.13 -0.87 -1.71
N THR A 176 -0.85 -1.60 -2.24
CA THR A 176 -2.25 -1.18 -2.20
C THR A 176 -3.12 -2.32 -1.70
N SER A 177 -4.07 -2.02 -0.81
CA SER A 177 -5.13 -2.92 -0.38
C SER A 177 -6.49 -2.23 -0.52
N LYS A 178 -7.55 -3.03 -0.61
CA LYS A 178 -8.93 -2.53 -0.71
C LYS A 178 -9.53 -2.15 0.64
N ASP A 179 -9.01 -2.70 1.73
CA ASP A 179 -9.56 -2.48 3.06
C ASP A 179 -8.41 -2.38 4.05
N ILE A 180 -8.19 -1.16 4.53
CA ILE A 180 -7.05 -0.75 5.33
C ILE A 180 -7.57 -0.16 6.63
N LEU A 181 -6.98 -0.56 7.75
CA LEU A 181 -7.21 0.06 9.05
C LEU A 181 -5.88 0.58 9.58
N VAL A 182 -5.84 1.86 9.94
CA VAL A 182 -4.68 2.51 10.56
C VAL A 182 -5.08 3.04 11.92
N ASN A 183 -4.26 2.85 12.93
CA ASN A 183 -4.39 3.54 14.21
C ASN A 183 -3.01 3.97 14.70
N GLY A 184 -2.89 5.22 15.11
CA GLY A 184 -1.72 5.74 15.81
C GLY A 184 -2.17 6.37 17.12
N TRP A 185 -1.49 6.05 18.22
CA TRP A 185 -1.85 6.54 19.55
C TRP A 185 -0.63 6.86 20.42
N ARG A 186 -0.87 7.63 21.48
CA ARG A 186 0.11 8.05 22.49
C ARG A 186 -0.27 7.57 23.89
N THR A 187 0.69 7.61 24.82
CA THR A 187 0.75 7.09 26.21
C THR A 187 -0.45 7.29 27.15
N LYS A 188 -1.54 7.98 26.77
CA LYS A 188 -2.75 8.04 27.60
C LYS A 188 -3.54 6.72 27.60
N SER A 189 -3.34 5.87 26.60
CA SER A 189 -3.82 4.48 26.58
C SER A 189 -2.68 3.60 26.10
N ASN A 190 -2.12 2.76 26.97
CA ASN A 190 -1.00 1.90 26.59
C ASN A 190 -1.44 0.72 25.71
N LYS A 191 -2.75 0.50 25.55
CA LYS A 191 -3.29 -0.70 24.90
C LYS A 191 -4.42 -0.36 23.93
N VAL A 192 -4.41 -1.05 22.79
CA VAL A 192 -5.51 -1.07 21.82
C VAL A 192 -5.92 -2.52 21.60
N HIS A 193 -7.22 -2.79 21.68
CA HIS A 193 -7.78 -4.13 21.52
C HIS A 193 -8.57 -4.24 20.22
N LEU A 194 -8.37 -5.33 19.50
CA LEU A 194 -9.20 -5.71 18.35
C LEU A 194 -9.70 -7.14 18.52
N GLY A 195 -10.98 -7.34 18.30
CA GLY A 195 -11.58 -8.67 18.21
C GLY A 195 -11.63 -9.14 16.77
N PHE A 196 -11.48 -10.44 16.54
CA PHE A 196 -11.56 -11.05 15.21
C PHE A 196 -12.62 -12.16 15.19
N GLY A 197 -13.50 -12.12 14.20
CA GLY A 197 -14.53 -13.13 13.93
C GLY A 197 -14.18 -14.05 12.75
N GLY A 198 -14.93 -15.14 12.59
CA GLY A 198 -14.85 -15.99 11.39
C GLY A 198 -13.74 -17.06 11.38
N GLY A 199 -13.35 -17.60 12.55
CA GLY A 199 -12.40 -18.72 12.63
C GLY A 199 -10.92 -18.34 12.49
N VAL A 200 -10.57 -17.09 12.81
CA VAL A 200 -9.17 -16.63 12.81
C VAL A 200 -8.46 -17.14 14.07
N GLU A 201 -7.57 -18.13 13.91
CA GLU A 201 -6.70 -18.61 14.98
C GLU A 201 -5.46 -17.71 15.19
N SER A 202 -5.06 -16.95 14.17
CA SER A 202 -3.91 -16.04 14.21
C SER A 202 -4.06 -14.87 13.22
N ILE A 203 -3.59 -13.68 13.62
CA ILE A 203 -3.59 -12.47 12.78
C ILE A 203 -2.49 -12.42 11.73
N ALA A 204 -1.71 -13.48 11.56
CA ALA A 204 -0.64 -13.52 10.57
C ALA A 204 -1.17 -13.29 9.13
N ASN A 205 -2.41 -13.70 8.86
CA ASN A 205 -3.07 -13.55 7.57
C ASN A 205 -4.52 -13.11 7.76
N ILE A 206 -4.79 -11.81 7.62
CA ILE A 206 -6.14 -11.26 7.74
C ILE A 206 -6.83 -11.35 6.38
N SER A 207 -7.81 -12.25 6.24
CA SER A 207 -8.54 -12.43 4.97
C SER A 207 -9.52 -11.27 4.72
N ALA A 208 -9.98 -11.13 3.47
CA ALA A 208 -10.95 -10.09 3.11
C ALA A 208 -12.29 -10.21 3.87
N ASN A 209 -12.68 -11.45 4.21
CA ASN A 209 -13.93 -11.76 4.90
C ASN A 209 -13.79 -11.75 6.43
N THR A 210 -12.60 -11.43 6.96
CA THR A 210 -12.39 -11.35 8.40
C THR A 210 -13.16 -10.19 8.99
N GLU A 211 -14.00 -10.49 9.98
CA GLU A 211 -14.68 -9.46 10.78
C GLU A 211 -13.71 -8.92 11.83
N ILE A 212 -13.57 -7.60 11.89
CA ILE A 212 -12.71 -6.91 12.87
C ILE A 212 -13.60 -6.04 13.75
N TYR A 213 -13.56 -6.29 15.04
CA TYR A 213 -14.33 -5.63 16.08
C TYR A 213 -13.44 -4.72 16.93
N GLY A 214 -14.03 -3.75 17.64
CA GLY A 214 -13.30 -2.79 18.46
C GLY A 214 -12.70 -1.60 17.69
N ALA A 215 -12.58 -1.69 16.36
CA ALA A 215 -12.11 -0.58 15.51
C ALA A 215 -13.05 0.65 15.52
N THR A 216 -14.32 0.47 15.85
CA THR A 216 -15.32 1.56 16.00
C THR A 216 -15.52 2.02 17.44
N ALA A 217 -15.01 1.28 18.43
CA ALA A 217 -15.17 1.57 19.86
C ALA A 217 -13.90 2.16 20.49
N ALA A 218 -12.71 1.83 19.96
CA ALA A 218 -11.46 2.48 20.32
C ALA A 218 -11.27 3.74 19.47
N SER A 219 -11.14 4.91 20.11
CA SER A 219 -10.87 6.17 19.42
C SER A 219 -9.61 6.09 18.55
N GLY A 220 -9.64 6.63 17.33
CA GLY A 220 -8.44 6.88 16.53
C GLY A 220 -8.18 5.93 15.35
N TRP A 221 -9.03 4.92 15.11
CA TRP A 221 -8.95 4.12 13.88
C TRP A 221 -9.42 4.91 12.67
N ILE A 222 -8.60 4.89 11.62
CA ILE A 222 -8.91 5.43 10.30
C ILE A 222 -9.17 4.25 9.37
N GLN A 223 -10.36 4.22 8.79
CA GLN A 223 -10.72 3.30 7.73
C GLN A 223 -11.11 4.13 6.50
N PRO A 224 -10.23 4.24 5.49
CA PRO A 224 -10.56 4.93 4.25
C PRO A 224 -11.80 4.31 3.61
N SER A 225 -12.82 5.12 3.36
CA SER A 225 -14.01 4.63 2.66
C SER A 225 -13.72 4.46 1.17
N ASN A 226 -14.06 3.29 0.63
CA ASN A 226 -14.07 3.08 -0.81
C ASN A 226 -15.26 3.85 -1.40
N GLY A 227 -15.09 5.14 -1.67
CA GLY A 227 -16.01 5.86 -2.54
C GLY A 227 -16.19 5.06 -3.85
N LYS A 228 -17.43 4.95 -4.34
CA LYS A 228 -17.78 4.17 -5.54
C LYS A 228 -17.20 4.79 -6.83
N PHE A 229 -15.89 4.89 -6.96
CA PHE A 229 -15.25 5.18 -8.23
C PHE A 229 -15.12 3.86 -9.00
N LYS A 230 -16.05 3.65 -9.93
CA LYS A 230 -15.93 2.58 -10.93
C LYS A 230 -14.79 2.96 -11.87
N GLU A 231 -13.61 2.39 -11.64
CA GLU A 231 -12.58 2.33 -12.67
C GLU A 231 -13.20 1.61 -13.87
N LYS A 232 -13.30 2.28 -15.03
CA LYS A 232 -13.44 1.58 -16.30
C LYS A 232 -12.11 0.85 -16.50
N VAL A 233 -12.04 -0.39 -16.02
CA VAL A 233 -10.98 -1.32 -16.41
C VAL A 233 -11.03 -1.33 -17.93
N GLN A 234 -10.02 -0.76 -18.59
CA GLN A 234 -9.80 -1.06 -20.00
C GLN A 234 -9.38 -2.53 -20.03
N GLU A 235 -10.36 -3.41 -20.26
CA GLU A 235 -10.15 -4.82 -20.54
C GLU A 235 -9.31 -4.96 -21.80
N LYS A 236 -7.99 -4.99 -21.61
CA LYS A 236 -7.08 -5.56 -22.59
C LYS A 236 -5.91 -6.24 -21.87
N TRP A 237 -6.25 -7.17 -20.98
CA TRP A 237 -5.32 -8.16 -20.47
C TRP A 237 -5.95 -9.54 -20.69
N ARG A 238 -5.82 -10.04 -21.92
CA ARG A 238 -5.72 -11.48 -22.16
C ARG A 238 -4.23 -11.79 -22.24
N GLY A 239 -3.80 -12.74 -21.43
CA GLY A 239 -2.43 -13.20 -21.40
C GLY A 239 -2.21 -14.18 -20.26
N ASP A 240 -3.09 -15.18 -20.15
CA ASP A 240 -2.70 -16.46 -19.59
C ASP A 240 -1.55 -17.01 -20.44
N ASN A 241 -0.55 -17.59 -19.78
CA ASN A 241 0.61 -18.29 -20.32
C ASN A 241 1.67 -17.41 -21.02
N LEU A 242 2.68 -16.98 -20.25
CA LEU A 242 4.04 -16.91 -20.78
C LEU A 242 4.96 -17.79 -19.92
N ILE A 243 5.21 -19.00 -20.43
CA ILE A 243 6.44 -19.74 -20.18
C ILE A 243 7.56 -18.87 -20.77
N ILE A 244 8.59 -18.57 -19.98
CA ILE A 244 9.82 -17.97 -20.50
C ILE A 244 10.48 -19.04 -21.38
N GLN A 245 10.34 -18.91 -22.70
CA GLN A 245 11.18 -19.64 -23.65
C GLN A 245 12.51 -18.89 -23.79
N ASP A 246 13.58 -19.60 -23.46
CA ASP A 246 14.98 -19.24 -23.72
C ASP A 246 15.21 -19.20 -25.24
N PRO A 247 15.68 -18.08 -25.83
CA PRO A 247 15.80 -17.96 -27.29
C PRO A 247 16.98 -18.70 -27.93
N ASP A 248 17.80 -19.47 -27.19
CA ASP A 248 19.03 -20.07 -27.75
C ASP A 248 19.08 -21.63 -27.79
N VAL A 249 17.94 -22.32 -27.81
CA VAL A 249 17.92 -23.80 -28.00
C VAL A 249 16.91 -24.22 -29.07
N GLU A 250 17.41 -24.50 -30.28
CA GLU A 250 16.64 -24.89 -31.47
C GLU A 250 16.18 -26.37 -31.45
N ALA A 251 15.77 -26.92 -30.29
CA ALA A 251 15.44 -28.35 -30.14
C ALA A 251 14.09 -28.71 -29.49
N ASP A 252 13.31 -27.76 -28.96
CA ASP A 252 12.07 -28.10 -28.22
C ASP A 252 10.77 -27.62 -28.89
N ALA A 253 10.65 -27.88 -30.20
CA ALA A 253 9.34 -27.88 -30.86
C ALA A 253 8.63 -29.23 -30.59
N LEU A 254 7.89 -29.31 -29.48
CA LEU A 254 6.96 -30.43 -29.24
C LEU A 254 5.51 -29.97 -29.34
N GLU A 255 4.80 -30.68 -30.22
CA GLU A 255 3.42 -30.56 -30.65
C GLU A 255 2.40 -30.42 -29.50
N VAL A 256 1.46 -29.47 -29.63
CA VAL A 256 0.17 -29.58 -28.95
C VAL A 256 -0.86 -30.04 -29.98
N LYS A 257 -1.27 -31.31 -29.83
CA LYS A 257 -2.31 -31.96 -30.62
C LYS A 257 -3.66 -31.25 -30.44
N GLU A 258 -4.34 -31.06 -31.57
CA GLU A 258 -5.74 -30.64 -31.64
C GLU A 258 -6.65 -31.55 -30.80
N ALA A 259 -7.49 -30.95 -29.95
CA ALA A 259 -8.66 -31.60 -29.39
C ALA A 259 -9.91 -30.83 -29.83
N ARG A 260 -10.56 -31.39 -30.85
CA ARG A 260 -11.89 -31.03 -31.33
C ARG A 260 -12.94 -31.36 -30.26
N PHE A 261 -13.77 -30.39 -29.92
CA PHE A 261 -15.18 -30.56 -29.56
C PHE A 261 -15.85 -29.24 -29.99
N GLY A 262 -16.77 -29.17 -30.95
CA GLY A 262 -17.90 -30.06 -31.19
C GLY A 262 -19.14 -29.18 -31.06
N ALA A 263 -19.51 -28.51 -32.15
CA ALA A 263 -20.71 -27.71 -32.25
C ALA A 263 -21.94 -28.61 -32.15
N ALA A 264 -22.91 -28.24 -31.32
CA ALA A 264 -24.27 -28.75 -31.36
C ALA A 264 -25.23 -27.57 -31.60
N SER A 265 -25.80 -27.53 -32.80
CA SER A 265 -26.99 -26.77 -33.13
C SER A 265 -27.81 -27.60 -34.13
N ASN A 266 -28.71 -28.41 -33.57
CA ASN A 266 -30.09 -28.73 -33.97
C ASN A 266 -30.49 -30.11 -33.43
#